data_AF-R7VII7-F1
#
_entry.id   AF-R7VII7-F1
#
_cell.length_a   1.000
_cell.length_b   1.000
_cell.length_c   1.000
_cell.angle_alpha   90.00
_cell.angle_beta   90.00
_cell.angle_gamma   90.00
#
_symmetry.space_group_name_H-M   'P 1'
#
loop_
_entity.id
_entity.type
_entity.pdbx_description
1 polymer ?
#
loop_
_entity_poly.entity_id
_entity_poly.type
_entity_poly.pdbx_seq_one_letter_code
_entity_poly.pdbx_strand_id
1 'polypeptide(L)' 'PKKLKILRKEVNDMLDMGVVYPSRSERASPLILVKKPNGTWRPCVDYRRVNDITKGETYPFLYPNWMTSSTK' A
#
# COMPACT_ATOMS: atom_id res chain seq x y z
N PRO A 1 17.98 7.40 -12.47
CA PRO A 1 19.02 7.16 -11.42
C PRO A 1 18.56 7.46 -9.98
N LYS A 2 18.10 8.68 -9.65
CA LYS A 2 17.71 9.05 -8.26
C LYS A 2 16.52 8.24 -7.70
N LYS A 3 15.45 8.09 -8.50
CA LYS A 3 14.24 7.34 -8.11
C LYS A 3 14.55 5.87 -7.77
N LEU A 4 15.39 5.20 -8.56
CA LEU A 4 15.77 3.80 -8.34
C LEU A 4 16.55 3.61 -7.03
N LYS A 5 17.41 4.58 -6.66
CA LYS A 5 18.15 4.54 -5.39
C LYS A 5 17.21 4.63 -4.19
N ILE A 6 16.22 5.52 -4.26
CA ILE A 6 15.18 5.66 -3.23
C ILE A 6 14.35 4.38 -3.12
N LEU A 7 13.94 3.82 -4.27
CA LEU A 7 13.19 2.57 -4.34
C LEU A 7 13.94 1.42 -3.67
N ARG A 8 15.22 1.22 -4.02
CA ARG A 8 16.06 0.16 -3.45
C ARG A 8 16.27 0.35 -1.95
N LYS A 9 16.47 1.59 -1.50
CA LYS A 9 16.59 1.88 -0.07
C LYS A 9 15.32 1.44 0.66
N GLU A 10 14.16 1.82 0.18
CA GLU A 10 12.93 1.44 0.88
C GLU A 10 12.66 -0.07 0.85
N VAL A 11 12.98 -0.74 -0.26
CA VAL A 11 12.86 -2.20 -0.33
C VAL A 11 13.76 -2.87 0.69
N ASN A 12 14.99 -2.39 0.87
CA ASN A 12 15.89 -2.90 1.91
C ASN A 12 15.36 -2.60 3.31
N ASP A 13 14.91 -1.38 3.57
CA ASP A 13 14.33 -1.01 4.86
C ASP A 13 13.12 -1.92 5.19
N MET A 14 12.29 -2.27 4.19
CA MET A 14 11.17 -3.21 4.35
C MET A 14 11.61 -4.67 4.57
N LEU A 15 12.71 -5.10 3.96
CA LEU A 15 13.32 -6.41 4.22
C LEU A 15 13.84 -6.48 5.66
N ASP A 16 14.52 -5.42 6.13
CA ASP A 16 15.08 -5.33 7.48
C ASP A 16 13.96 -5.29 8.55
N MET A 17 12.86 -4.61 8.26
CA MET A 17 11.65 -4.63 9.10
C MET A 17 10.91 -5.98 9.08
N GLY A 18 11.25 -6.89 8.17
CA GLY A 18 10.59 -8.19 8.03
C GLY A 18 9.17 -8.13 7.46
N VAL A 19 8.76 -7.00 6.87
CA VAL A 19 7.42 -6.83 6.28
C VAL A 19 7.31 -7.39 4.85
N VAL A 20 8.45 -7.57 4.17
CA VAL A 20 8.53 -8.22 2.85
C VAL A 20 9.64 -9.27 2.85
N TYR A 21 9.57 -10.21 1.91
CA TYR A 21 10.59 -11.23 1.70
C TYR A 21 10.78 -11.51 0.20
N PRO A 22 11.96 -11.99 -0.22
CA PRO A 22 12.18 -12.42 -1.60
C PRO A 22 11.26 -13.58 -1.95
N SER A 23 10.50 -13.47 -3.05
CA SER A 23 9.56 -14.50 -3.49
C SER A 23 9.77 -14.84 -4.96
N ARG A 24 9.34 -16.05 -5.34
CA ARG A 24 9.26 -16.50 -6.73
C ARG A 24 7.80 -16.80 -7.06
N SER A 25 7.04 -15.75 -7.33
CA SER A 25 5.62 -15.83 -7.68
C SER A 25 5.41 -15.78 -9.20
N GLU A 26 4.34 -16.41 -9.66
CA GLU A 26 3.90 -16.32 -11.07
C GLU A 26 3.29 -14.95 -11.40
N ARG A 27 3.08 -14.11 -10.40
CA ARG A 27 2.42 -12.81 -10.50
C ARG A 27 3.24 -11.75 -9.78
N ALA A 28 3.46 -10.62 -10.45
CA ALA A 28 4.13 -9.46 -9.90
C ALA A 28 3.33 -8.19 -10.23
N SER A 29 3.29 -7.26 -9.29
CA SER A 29 2.70 -5.93 -9.49
C SER A 29 3.81 -4.88 -9.40
N PRO A 30 3.80 -3.83 -10.24
CA PRO A 30 4.87 -2.85 -10.25
C PRO A 30 4.86 -1.98 -8.99
N LEU A 31 6.05 -1.59 -8.53
CA LEU A 31 6.24 -0.64 -7.44
C LEU A 31 6.44 0.77 -8.01
N ILE A 32 5.55 1.68 -7.65
CA ILE A 32 5.54 3.09 -8.08
C ILE A 32 5.98 4.01 -6.94
N LEU A 33 6.61 5.14 -7.28
CA LEU A 33 7.00 6.17 -6.31
C LEU A 33 6.09 7.38 -6.44
N VAL A 34 5.40 7.71 -5.34
CA VAL A 34 4.50 8.86 -5.24
C VAL A 34 5.11 9.90 -4.31
N LYS A 35 5.01 11.18 -4.67
CA LYS A 35 5.51 12.28 -3.85
C LYS A 35 4.48 12.61 -2.77
N LYS A 36 4.90 12.60 -1.50
CA LYS A 36 4.07 13.05 -0.37
C LYS A 36 4.06 14.59 -0.34
N PRO A 37 3.03 15.22 0.27
CA PRO A 37 2.98 16.68 0.44
C PRO A 37 4.19 17.25 1.19
N ASN A 38 4.74 16.50 2.14
CA ASN A 38 5.95 16.86 2.90
C ASN A 38 7.26 16.75 2.08
N GLY A 39 7.18 16.48 0.78
CA GLY A 39 8.35 16.39 -0.11
C GLY A 39 9.07 15.04 -0.12
N THR A 40 8.73 14.13 0.80
CA THR A 40 9.29 12.76 0.81
C THR A 40 8.62 11.87 -0.24
N TRP A 41 9.22 10.71 -0.53
CA TRP A 41 8.66 9.73 -1.46
C TRP A 41 7.97 8.60 -0.69
N ARG A 42 6.89 8.05 -1.26
CA ARG A 42 6.24 6.83 -0.78
C ARG A 42 6.30 5.77 -1.89
N PRO A 43 6.82 4.57 -1.61
CA PRO A 43 6.59 3.43 -2.49
C PRO A 43 5.15 2.95 -2.35
N CYS A 44 4.45 2.81 -3.46
CA CYS A 44 3.12 2.22 -3.53
C CYS A 44 3.15 1.08 -4.55
N VAL A 45 2.53 -0.06 -4.24
CA VAL A 45 2.39 -1.16 -5.20
C VAL A 45 1.07 -0.95 -5.96
N ASP A 46 1.10 -1.10 -7.27
CA ASP A 46 -0.11 -1.01 -8.10
C ASP A 46 -0.89 -2.33 -8.08
N TYR A 47 -1.79 -2.46 -7.11
CA TYR A 47 -2.63 -3.66 -6.95
C TYR A 47 -3.89 -3.68 -7.81
N ARG A 48 -4.13 -2.73 -8.72
CA ARG A 48 -5.40 -2.63 -9.47
C ARG A 48 -5.84 -3.96 -10.11
N ARG A 49 -4.94 -4.60 -10.87
CA ARG A 49 -5.21 -5.91 -11.51
C ARG A 49 -5.44 -7.04 -10.50
N VAL A 50 -4.81 -6.97 -9.33
CA VAL A 50 -5.01 -7.96 -8.27
C VAL A 50 -6.34 -7.73 -7.57
N ASN A 51 -6.74 -6.48 -7.37
CA ASN A 51 -8.01 -6.12 -6.76
C ASN A 51 -9.19 -6.54 -7.64
N ASP A 52 -9.09 -6.39 -8.96
CA ASP A 52 -10.15 -6.74 -9.91
C ASP A 52 -10.50 -8.24 -9.92
N ILE A 53 -9.52 -9.10 -9.62
CA ILE A 53 -9.68 -10.56 -9.63
C ILE A 53 -9.82 -11.16 -8.22
N THR A 54 -9.63 -10.35 -7.17
CA THR A 54 -9.78 -10.79 -5.78
C THR A 54 -11.21 -10.53 -5.34
N LYS A 55 -11.85 -11.53 -4.71
CA LYS A 55 -13.17 -11.33 -4.10
C LYS A 55 -13.01 -10.41 -2.89
N GLY A 56 -13.58 -9.21 -2.98
CA GLY A 56 -13.61 -8.27 -1.87
C GLY A 56 -14.49 -8.81 -0.74
N GLU A 57 -13.98 -8.78 0.49
CA GLU A 57 -14.79 -8.96 1.69
C GLU A 57 -15.16 -7.60 2.26
N THR A 58 -16.46 -7.34 2.41
CA THR A 58 -16.97 -6.12 3.02
C THR A 58 -17.27 -6.36 4.49
N TYR A 59 -16.45 -5.77 5.36
CA TYR A 59 -16.78 -5.63 6.77
C TYR A 59 -17.57 -4.33 6.98
N PRO A 60 -18.67 -4.33 7.76
CA PRO A 60 -19.45 -3.13 8.00
C PRO A 60 -18.62 -2.10 8.77
N PHE A 61 -18.19 -1.05 8.08
CA PHE A 61 -17.65 0.15 8.70
C PHE A 61 -18.77 1.15 8.86
N LEU A 62 -19.07 1.51 10.11
CA LEU A 62 -20.16 2.41 10.41
C LEU A 62 -19.63 3.85 10.33
N TYR A 63 -20.23 4.68 9.45
CA TYR A 63 -19.77 6.04 9.14
C TYR A 63 -19.90 6.98 10.33
N PRO A 64 -18.87 7.73 10.77
CA PRO A 64 -18.82 8.44 12.05
C PRO A 64 -20.07 9.24 12.50
N ASN A 65 -20.87 9.76 11.56
CA ASN A 65 -22.15 10.41 11.83
C ASN A 65 -23.21 9.48 12.45
N TRP A 66 -23.07 8.17 12.32
CA TRP A 66 -23.93 7.15 12.95
C TRP A 66 -23.75 7.11 14.48
N MET A 67 -22.52 7.29 14.98
CA MET A 67 -22.22 7.22 16.43
C MET A 67 -22.75 8.44 17.17
N THR A 68 -22.80 9.59 16.50
CA THR A 68 -23.19 10.87 17.10
C THR A 68 -24.68 11.14 16.99
N SER A 69 -25.42 10.38 16.19
CA SER A 69 -26.86 10.56 15.99
C SER A 69 -27.73 9.83 17.01
N SER A 70 -27.17 8.88 17.79
CA SER A 70 -27.88 8.18 18.88
C SER A 70 -27.91 8.94 20.22
N THR A 71 -27.37 10.17 20.26
CA THR A 71 -27.38 11.03 21.46
C THR A 71 -28.34 12.22 21.32
N LYS A 72 -29.43 12.06 20.58
CA LYS A 72 -30.56 13.00 20.61
C LYS A 72 -31.84 12.28 21.00
#